data_AF-A0A7X1B8I3-F1
#
_entry.id   AF-A0A7X1B8I3-F1
#
_cell.length_a   1.000
_cell.length_b   1.000
_cell.length_c   1.000
_cell.angle_alpha   90.00
_cell.angle_beta   90.00
_cell.angle_gamma   90.00
#
_symmetry.space_group_name_H-M   'P 1'
#
loop_
_entity.id
_entity.type
_entity.pdbx_description
1 polymer ?
#
loop_
_entity_poly.entity_id
_entity_poly.type
_entity_poly.pdbx_seq_one_letter_code
_entity_poly.pdbx_strand_id
1 'polypeptide(L)'
;MSELLERDEDEIVDLDTCSQKKSIALAAAITAVLGFVGYSYLFLCIHFVIGGLAAAGHFAKRFGITISIFTGVKMGAISSFLGMLITFVAFPLWALPSITDEEWAKLREEFIRQAYESGQPEAAEVGERIFVSDNATMFLVGIFIAGTVLSLVLGSLGGMLGATFFKKGPEAK
;
A
#
# COMPACT_ATOMS: atom_id res chain seq x y z
N MET A 1 -44.86 26.90 -2.91
CA MET A 1 -44.27 25.56 -2.69
C MET A 1 -43.41 25.13 -3.89
N SER A 2 -42.74 26.08 -4.57
CA SER A 2 -41.84 25.83 -5.72
C SER A 2 -40.44 26.42 -5.53
N GLU A 3 -40.13 27.00 -4.37
CA GLU A 3 -38.83 27.64 -4.06
C GLU A 3 -37.85 26.70 -3.34
N LEU A 4 -38.19 25.42 -3.16
CA LEU A 4 -37.31 24.42 -2.51
C LEU A 4 -36.57 23.52 -3.51
N LEU A 5 -36.58 23.85 -4.80
CA LEU A 5 -35.91 23.07 -5.85
C LEU A 5 -34.75 23.81 -6.54
N GLU A 6 -34.38 25.01 -6.08
CA GLU A 6 -33.28 25.81 -6.63
C GLU A 6 -31.98 25.75 -5.80
N ARG A 7 -31.84 24.77 -4.90
CA ARG A 7 -30.68 24.68 -4.01
C ARG A 7 -30.04 23.30 -4.06
N ASP A 8 -29.40 23.02 -5.18
CA ASP A 8 -28.24 22.13 -5.29
C ASP A 8 -27.56 22.46 -6.64
N GLU A 9 -27.29 23.75 -6.88
CA GLU A 9 -26.21 24.07 -7.81
C GLU A 9 -24.94 23.45 -7.21
N ASP A 10 -24.34 22.55 -7.98
CA ASP A 10 -23.09 21.84 -7.70
C ASP A 10 -22.08 22.71 -6.93
N GLU A 11 -22.15 22.70 -5.59
CA GLU A 11 -21.18 23.41 -4.75
C GLU A 11 -19.88 22.62 -4.83
N ILE A 12 -19.07 22.93 -5.84
CA ILE A 12 -17.75 22.34 -6.03
C ILE A 12 -16.89 22.80 -4.84
N VAL A 13 -16.66 21.89 -3.90
CA VAL A 13 -15.80 22.14 -2.75
C VAL A 13 -14.35 22.09 -3.23
N ASP A 14 -13.65 23.21 -3.08
CA ASP A 14 -12.23 23.30 -3.41
C ASP A 14 -11.39 22.39 -2.50
N LEU A 15 -10.69 21.42 -3.11
CA LEU A 15 -9.83 20.46 -2.42
C LEU A 15 -8.71 21.13 -1.62
N ASP A 16 -8.30 22.35 -1.97
CA ASP A 16 -7.22 23.07 -1.27
C ASP A 16 -7.62 23.50 0.14
N THR A 17 -8.91 23.65 0.41
CA THR A 17 -9.43 23.90 1.76
C THR A 17 -9.43 22.64 2.63
N CYS A 18 -9.41 21.45 2.02
CA CYS A 18 -9.53 20.16 2.67
C CYS A 18 -8.18 19.43 2.75
N SER A 19 -7.46 19.60 3.86
CA SER A 19 -6.13 18.98 4.04
C SER A 19 -6.17 17.44 3.98
N GLN A 20 -5.66 16.87 2.88
CA GLN A 20 -5.52 15.42 2.64
C GLN A 20 -4.50 14.73 3.58
N LYS A 21 -3.54 15.49 4.12
CA LYS A 21 -2.40 14.99 4.90
C LYS A 21 -2.80 14.07 6.06
N LYS A 22 -3.86 14.40 6.80
CA LYS A 22 -4.33 13.62 7.96
C LYS A 22 -4.87 12.24 7.55
N SER A 23 -5.63 12.18 6.46
CA SER A 23 -6.17 10.92 5.94
C SER A 23 -5.06 10.03 5.39
N ILE A 24 -4.10 10.61 4.67
CA ILE A 24 -2.93 9.89 4.15
C ILE A 24 -2.09 9.33 5.29
N ALA A 25 -1.81 10.13 6.32
CA ALA A 25 -1.01 9.69 7.47
C ALA A 25 -1.70 8.56 8.25
N LEU A 26 -3.01 8.67 8.50
CA LEU A 26 -3.78 7.62 9.16
C LEU A 26 -3.76 6.31 8.36
N ALA A 27 -4.01 6.40 7.05
CA ALA A 27 -3.98 5.26 6.17
C ALA A 27 -2.59 4.62 6.07
N ALA A 28 -1.53 5.43 6.01
CA ALA A 28 -0.15 4.94 6.04
C ALA A 28 0.16 4.16 7.32
N ALA A 29 -0.33 4.64 8.48
CA ALA A 29 -0.20 3.93 9.74
C ALA A 29 -0.96 2.58 9.73
N ILE A 30 -2.18 2.55 9.18
CA ILE A 30 -2.96 1.31 9.03
C ILE A 30 -2.21 0.32 8.13
N THR A 31 -1.73 0.78 6.97
CA THR A 31 -0.91 -0.04 6.05
C THR A 31 0.31 -0.61 6.76
N ALA A 32 1.05 0.23 7.49
CA ALA A 32 2.27 -0.19 8.17
C ALA A 32 1.98 -1.25 9.24
N VAL A 33 0.98 -1.02 10.09
CA VAL A 33 0.57 -1.96 11.15
C VAL A 33 0.13 -3.31 10.55
N LEU A 34 -0.69 -3.27 9.50
CA LEU A 34 -1.11 -4.50 8.81
C LEU A 34 0.04 -5.18 8.07
N GLY A 35 1.05 -4.43 7.61
CA GLY A 35 2.27 -4.96 7.03
C GLY A 35 3.10 -5.79 8.01
N PHE A 36 2.96 -5.62 9.33
CA PHE A 36 3.59 -6.52 10.30
C PHE A 36 2.80 -7.81 10.55
N VAL A 37 1.57 -7.90 10.05
CA VAL A 37 0.74 -9.10 10.18
C VAL A 37 1.05 -10.02 9.01
N GLY A 38 1.69 -11.16 9.26
CA GLY A 38 2.13 -12.11 8.24
C GLY A 38 1.02 -12.55 7.27
N TYR A 39 -0.22 -12.69 7.75
CA TYR A 39 -1.38 -13.02 6.91
C TYR A 39 -1.65 -11.99 5.80
N SER A 40 -1.24 -10.74 5.97
CA SER A 40 -1.45 -9.71 4.98
C SER A 40 -0.67 -9.95 3.68
N TYR A 41 0.45 -10.67 3.75
CA TYR A 41 1.26 -11.07 2.60
C TYR A 41 0.70 -12.30 1.90
N LEU A 42 0.09 -13.23 2.64
CA LEU A 42 -0.56 -14.43 2.08
C LEU A 42 -1.75 -14.07 1.17
N PHE A 43 -2.46 -12.99 1.49
CA PHE A 43 -3.56 -12.48 0.66
C PHE A 43 -3.09 -11.39 -0.31
N LEU A 44 -2.00 -11.63 -1.05
CA LEU A 44 -1.54 -10.73 -2.13
C LEU A 44 -1.27 -9.28 -1.67
N CYS A 45 -0.65 -9.10 -0.51
CA CYS A 45 -0.38 -7.76 0.05
C CYS A 45 -1.64 -6.89 0.22
N ILE A 46 -2.76 -7.51 0.64
CA ILE A 46 -4.07 -6.85 0.79
C ILE A 46 -4.02 -5.59 1.66
N HIS A 47 -3.05 -5.49 2.56
CA HIS A 47 -2.86 -4.32 3.42
C HIS A 47 -2.65 -3.02 2.62
N PHE A 48 -2.05 -3.08 1.42
CA PHE A 48 -1.95 -1.90 0.54
C PHE A 48 -3.33 -1.48 0.01
N VAL A 49 -4.17 -2.44 -0.36
CA VAL A 49 -5.54 -2.15 -0.82
C VAL A 49 -6.37 -1.55 0.32
N ILE A 50 -6.28 -2.13 1.53
CA ILE A 50 -6.97 -1.63 2.73
C ILE A 50 -6.47 -0.23 3.09
N GLY A 51 -5.17 0.00 3.03
CA GLY A 51 -4.56 1.32 3.22
C GLY A 51 -5.11 2.36 2.26
N GLY A 52 -5.10 2.05 0.96
CA GLY A 52 -5.63 2.96 -0.05
C GLY A 52 -7.13 3.24 0.12
N LEU A 53 -7.91 2.20 0.41
CA LEU A 53 -9.34 2.30 0.71
C LEU A 53 -9.59 3.21 1.92
N ALA A 54 -8.82 3.04 2.99
CA ALA A 54 -8.92 3.82 4.20
C ALA A 54 -8.56 5.30 3.94
N ALA A 55 -7.56 5.60 3.11
CA ALA A 55 -7.17 6.98 2.79
C ALA A 55 -8.31 7.75 2.14
N ALA A 56 -8.86 7.19 1.05
CA ALA A 56 -9.96 7.79 0.30
C ALA A 56 -11.25 7.83 1.12
N GLY A 57 -11.61 6.71 1.76
CA GLY A 57 -12.84 6.61 2.56
C GLY A 57 -12.85 7.51 3.79
N HIS A 58 -11.73 7.60 4.52
CA HIS A 58 -11.61 8.51 5.66
C HIS A 58 -11.70 9.97 5.20
N PHE A 59 -11.06 10.34 4.09
CA PHE A 59 -11.13 11.70 3.56
C PHE A 59 -12.55 12.09 3.15
N ALA A 60 -13.20 11.28 2.31
CA ALA A 60 -14.57 11.50 1.87
C ALA A 60 -15.55 11.57 3.06
N LYS A 61 -15.42 10.67 4.04
CA LYS A 61 -16.26 10.68 5.25
C LYS A 61 -16.00 11.88 6.16
N ARG A 62 -14.76 12.33 6.29
CA ARG A 62 -14.37 13.44 7.17
C ARG A 62 -14.94 14.77 6.68
N PHE A 63 -14.91 15.00 5.37
CA PHE A 63 -15.35 16.26 4.77
C PHE A 63 -16.77 16.18 4.21
N GLY A 64 -17.38 15.00 4.17
CA GLY A 64 -18.74 14.83 3.63
C GLY A 64 -18.81 15.17 2.15
N ILE A 65 -17.77 14.79 1.40
CA ILE A 65 -17.62 15.08 -0.04
C ILE A 65 -17.44 13.79 -0.85
N THR A 66 -17.81 13.85 -2.12
CA THR A 66 -17.48 12.83 -3.10
C THR A 66 -16.19 13.23 -3.81
N ILE A 67 -15.18 12.35 -3.78
CA ILE A 67 -13.91 12.61 -4.46
C ILE A 67 -13.84 11.91 -5.82
N SER A 68 -13.11 12.52 -6.75
CA SER A 68 -12.82 11.89 -8.04
C SER A 68 -12.01 10.59 -7.86
N ILE A 69 -12.15 9.68 -8.83
CA ILE A 69 -11.36 8.44 -8.88
C ILE A 69 -9.85 8.76 -8.88
N PHE A 70 -9.44 9.79 -9.61
CA PHE A 70 -8.03 10.17 -9.72
C PHE A 70 -7.47 10.69 -8.38
N THR A 71 -8.26 11.46 -7.63
CA THR A 71 -7.91 11.89 -6.27
C THR A 71 -7.79 10.67 -5.34
N GLY A 72 -8.74 9.73 -5.42
CA GLY A 72 -8.67 8.46 -4.68
C GLY A 72 -7.39 7.66 -4.99
N VAL A 73 -7.06 7.48 -6.27
CA VAL A 73 -5.84 6.80 -6.73
C VAL A 73 -4.59 7.45 -6.15
N LYS A 74 -4.45 8.79 -6.25
CA LYS A 74 -3.30 9.52 -5.70
C LYS A 74 -3.17 9.32 -4.19
N MET A 75 -4.27 9.49 -3.45
CA MET A 75 -4.26 9.33 -1.99
C MET A 75 -3.92 7.89 -1.60
N GLY A 76 -4.43 6.90 -2.34
CA GLY A 76 -4.19 5.49 -2.08
C GLY A 76 -2.75 5.07 -2.36
N ALA A 77 -2.18 5.52 -3.48
CA ALA A 77 -0.78 5.29 -3.83
C ALA A 77 0.17 5.89 -2.77
N ILE A 78 -0.02 7.16 -2.41
CA ILE A 78 0.86 7.87 -1.47
C ILE A 78 0.77 7.23 -0.07
N SER A 79 -0.43 6.96 0.43
CA SER A 79 -0.60 6.36 1.76
C SER A 79 -0.01 4.95 1.85
N SER A 80 -0.20 4.13 0.82
CA SER A 80 0.33 2.76 0.77
C SER A 80 1.85 2.76 0.65
N PHE A 81 2.41 3.65 -0.17
CA PHE A 81 3.85 3.82 -0.29
C PHE A 81 4.49 4.28 1.03
N LEU A 82 3.90 5.28 1.71
CA LEU A 82 4.39 5.72 3.02
C LEU A 82 4.32 4.62 4.08
N GLY A 83 3.23 3.84 4.09
CA GLY A 83 3.10 2.68 4.97
C GLY A 83 4.17 1.62 4.68
N MET A 84 4.40 1.32 3.40
CA MET A 84 5.46 0.41 2.96
C MET A 84 6.84 0.88 3.40
N LEU A 85 7.16 2.18 3.28
CA LEU A 85 8.43 2.73 3.75
C LEU A 85 8.61 2.51 5.26
N ILE A 86 7.56 2.72 6.06
CA ILE A 86 7.63 2.49 7.51
C ILE A 86 7.92 1.02 7.79
N THR A 87 7.20 0.10 7.17
CA THR A 87 7.42 -1.34 7.33
C THR A 87 8.81 -1.74 6.86
N PHE A 88 9.27 -1.20 5.73
CA PHE A 88 10.59 -1.50 5.15
C PHE A 88 11.75 -0.95 5.98
N VAL A 89 11.57 0.14 6.72
CA VAL A 89 12.61 0.65 7.63
C VAL A 89 12.60 -0.12 8.96
N ALA A 90 11.41 -0.38 9.50
CA ALA A 90 11.29 -1.03 10.80
C ALA A 90 11.60 -2.54 10.76
N PHE A 91 11.29 -3.24 9.65
CA PHE A 91 11.58 -4.66 9.52
C PHE A 91 13.09 -4.97 9.61
N PRO A 92 13.99 -4.35 8.84
CA PRO A 92 15.42 -4.54 8.96
C PRO A 92 15.97 -4.22 10.35
N LEU A 93 15.48 -3.14 10.98
CA LEU A 93 15.92 -2.75 12.32
C LEU A 93 15.54 -3.77 13.40
N TRP A 94 14.42 -4.49 13.21
CA TRP A 94 13.93 -5.47 14.18
C TRP A 94 14.41 -6.90 13.87
N ALA A 95 14.38 -7.30 12.60
CA ALA A 95 14.61 -8.68 12.17
C ALA A 95 16.09 -8.99 11.88
N LEU A 96 16.84 -8.11 11.22
CA LEU A 96 18.23 -8.42 10.82
C LEU A 96 19.18 -8.71 12.00
N PRO A 97 19.09 -8.03 13.16
CA PRO A 97 19.94 -8.37 14.29
C PRO A 97 19.64 -9.75 14.90
N SER A 98 18.49 -10.33 14.58
CA SER A 98 17.99 -11.57 15.19
C SER A 98 18.17 -12.80 14.30
N ILE A 99 18.46 -12.62 13.00
CA ILE A 99 18.62 -13.71 12.04
C ILE A 99 20.07 -14.14 12.02
N THR A 100 20.31 -15.41 12.33
CA THR A 100 21.63 -16.05 12.23
C THR A 100 21.98 -16.42 10.79
N ASP A 101 23.27 -16.56 10.48
CA ASP A 101 23.74 -17.00 9.15
C ASP A 101 23.12 -18.36 8.75
N GLU A 102 22.91 -19.25 9.71
CA GLU A 102 22.29 -20.56 9.48
C GLU A 102 20.80 -20.43 9.10
N GLU A 103 20.06 -19.52 9.72
CA GLU A 103 18.66 -19.24 9.36
C GLU A 103 18.56 -18.59 7.98
N TRP A 104 19.51 -17.70 7.65
CA TRP A 104 19.59 -17.12 6.30
C TRP A 104 19.86 -18.17 5.23
N ALA A 105 20.78 -19.11 5.49
CA ALA A 105 21.06 -20.22 4.58
C ALA A 105 19.82 -21.10 4.36
N LYS A 106 19.08 -21.42 5.43
CA LYS A 106 17.83 -22.19 5.34
C LYS A 106 16.75 -21.48 4.54
N LEU A 107 16.55 -20.17 4.76
CA LEU A 107 15.59 -19.36 4.00
C LEU A 107 15.92 -19.34 2.51
N ARG A 108 17.21 -19.22 2.18
CA ARG A 108 17.70 -19.27 0.79
C ARG A 108 17.42 -20.63 0.15
N GLU A 109 17.82 -21.72 0.80
CA GLU A 109 17.62 -23.07 0.26
C GLU A 109 16.14 -23.37 0.04
N GLU A 110 15.30 -22.99 1.00
CA GLU A 110 13.84 -23.18 0.90
C GLU A 110 13.23 -22.37 -0.24
N PHE A 111 13.65 -21.12 -0.44
CA PHE A 111 13.19 -20.28 -1.56
C PHE A 111 13.56 -20.91 -2.92
N ILE A 112 14.83 -21.30 -3.09
CA ILE A 112 15.32 -21.90 -4.34
C ILE A 112 14.58 -23.22 -4.62
N ARG A 113 14.42 -24.06 -3.59
CA ARG A 113 13.68 -25.32 -3.68
C ARG A 113 12.24 -25.09 -4.13
N GLN A 114 11.52 -24.17 -3.49
CA GLN A 114 10.14 -23.85 -3.86
C GLN A 114 10.03 -23.27 -5.29
N ALA A 115 10.98 -22.44 -5.72
CA ALA A 115 10.99 -21.90 -7.08
C ALA A 115 11.13 -23.02 -8.13
N TYR A 116 12.02 -24.00 -7.91
CA TYR A 116 12.11 -25.18 -8.78
C TYR A 116 10.86 -26.06 -8.72
N GLU A 117 10.34 -26.35 -7.53
CA GLU A 117 9.14 -27.19 -7.35
C GLU A 117 7.89 -26.55 -7.98
N SER A 118 7.80 -25.21 -7.98
CA SER A 118 6.71 -24.47 -8.62
C SER A 118 6.85 -24.31 -10.14
N GLY A 119 7.91 -24.88 -10.74
CA GLY A 119 8.16 -24.79 -12.18
C GLY A 119 8.59 -23.41 -12.66
N GLN A 120 9.19 -22.60 -11.77
CA GLN A 120 9.71 -21.26 -12.07
C GLN A 120 11.24 -21.24 -12.02
N PRO A 121 11.93 -21.89 -12.98
CA PRO A 121 13.38 -21.98 -12.97
C PRO A 121 14.05 -20.60 -13.08
N GLU A 122 13.41 -19.64 -13.77
CA GLU A 122 13.88 -18.26 -13.88
C GLU A 122 13.88 -17.55 -12.52
N ALA A 123 12.88 -17.81 -11.68
CA ALA A 123 12.82 -17.27 -10.33
C ALA A 123 13.88 -17.92 -9.42
N ALA A 124 14.19 -19.20 -9.64
CA ALA A 124 15.28 -19.90 -8.95
C ALA A 124 16.65 -19.31 -9.33
N GLU A 125 16.91 -19.05 -10.62
CA GLU A 125 18.15 -18.42 -11.09
C GLU A 125 18.32 -16.99 -10.57
N VAL A 126 17.23 -16.21 -10.53
CA VAL A 126 17.24 -14.87 -9.93
C VAL A 126 17.49 -14.96 -8.43
N GLY A 127 16.85 -15.93 -7.75
CA GLY A 127 17.09 -16.24 -6.34
C GLY A 127 18.55 -16.57 -6.08
N GLU A 128 19.13 -17.48 -6.85
CA GLU A 128 20.54 -17.81 -6.77
C GLU A 128 21.42 -16.57 -6.95
N ARG A 129 21.20 -15.74 -7.98
CA ARG A 129 22.02 -14.53 -8.18
C ARG A 129 21.90 -13.52 -7.04
N ILE A 130 20.71 -13.37 -6.46
CA ILE A 130 20.45 -12.43 -5.36
C ILE A 130 21.03 -12.97 -4.05
N PHE A 131 20.87 -14.27 -3.78
CA PHE A 131 21.28 -14.91 -2.52
C PHE A 131 22.72 -15.48 -2.53
N VAL A 132 23.37 -15.67 -3.68
CA VAL A 132 24.79 -16.14 -3.80
C VAL A 132 25.79 -15.09 -3.28
N SER A 133 25.39 -13.83 -3.20
CA SER A 133 26.35 -12.74 -2.97
C SER A 133 26.69 -12.45 -1.51
N ASP A 134 26.15 -13.20 -0.52
CA ASP A 134 26.14 -12.78 0.91
C ASP A 134 25.66 -11.33 1.12
N ASN A 135 25.06 -10.74 0.08
CA ASN A 135 24.79 -9.33 0.00
C ASN A 135 23.33 -9.12 0.39
N ALA A 136 23.05 -9.28 1.68
CA ALA A 136 21.75 -8.96 2.28
C ALA A 136 21.23 -7.59 1.79
N THR A 137 22.14 -6.65 1.49
CA THR A 137 21.80 -5.36 0.87
C THR A 137 21.14 -5.49 -0.51
N MET A 138 21.64 -6.33 -1.43
CA MET A 138 20.99 -6.52 -2.74
C MET A 138 19.62 -7.18 -2.61
N PHE A 139 19.47 -8.14 -1.70
CA PHE A 139 18.17 -8.75 -1.41
C PHE A 139 17.16 -7.71 -0.89
N LEU A 140 17.57 -6.88 0.07
CA LEU A 140 16.74 -5.79 0.60
C LEU A 140 16.38 -4.78 -0.49
N VAL A 141 17.31 -4.42 -1.38
CA VAL A 141 17.03 -3.54 -2.53
C VAL A 141 16.00 -4.17 -3.47
N GLY A 142 16.09 -5.47 -3.74
CA GLY A 142 15.11 -6.19 -4.55
C GLY A 142 13.70 -6.14 -3.94
N ILE A 143 13.59 -6.44 -2.64
CA ILE A 143 12.33 -6.33 -1.88
C ILE A 143 11.80 -4.90 -1.91
N PHE A 144 12.68 -3.91 -1.75
CA PHE A 144 12.28 -2.50 -1.75
C PHE A 144 11.65 -2.09 -3.09
N ILE A 145 12.27 -2.46 -4.21
CA ILE A 145 11.78 -2.14 -5.55
C ILE A 145 10.43 -2.84 -5.79
N ALA A 146 10.35 -4.14 -5.51
CA ALA A 146 9.12 -4.91 -5.68
C ALA A 146 7.99 -4.37 -4.77
N GLY A 147 8.29 -4.10 -3.50
CA GLY A 147 7.37 -3.52 -2.54
C GLY A 147 6.89 -2.13 -2.93
N THR A 148 7.76 -1.30 -3.50
CA THR A 148 7.40 0.01 -4.05
C THR A 148 6.37 -0.13 -5.16
N VAL A 149 6.65 -0.95 -6.17
CA VAL A 149 5.73 -1.16 -7.30
C VAL A 149 4.39 -1.72 -6.83
N LEU A 150 4.42 -2.75 -5.98
CA LEU A 150 3.20 -3.37 -5.42
C LEU A 150 2.38 -2.36 -4.60
N SER A 151 3.03 -1.60 -3.71
CA SER A 151 2.34 -0.62 -2.87
C SER A 151 1.66 0.48 -3.68
N LEU A 152 2.31 0.95 -4.75
CA LEU A 152 1.74 1.97 -5.63
C LEU A 152 0.55 1.41 -6.43
N VAL A 153 0.67 0.23 -7.03
CA VAL A 153 -0.40 -0.39 -7.84
C VAL A 153 -1.59 -0.78 -6.96
N LEU A 154 -1.36 -1.57 -5.91
CA LEU A 154 -2.42 -2.06 -5.03
C LEU A 154 -3.03 -0.93 -4.19
N GLY A 155 -2.20 0.02 -3.74
CA GLY A 155 -2.66 1.22 -3.07
C GLY A 155 -3.54 2.10 -3.96
N SER A 156 -3.17 2.27 -5.23
CA SER A 156 -3.99 2.97 -6.22
C SER A 156 -5.36 2.30 -6.40
N LEU A 157 -5.39 0.96 -6.50
CA LEU A 157 -6.63 0.20 -6.60
C LEU A 157 -7.50 0.37 -5.35
N GLY A 158 -6.91 0.28 -4.16
CA GLY A 158 -7.61 0.55 -2.90
C GLY A 158 -8.21 1.96 -2.85
N GLY A 159 -7.43 2.96 -3.24
CA GLY A 159 -7.88 4.36 -3.29
C GLY A 159 -9.02 4.59 -4.29
N MET A 160 -8.95 3.96 -5.46
CA MET A 160 -10.02 3.95 -6.47
C MET A 160 -11.31 3.34 -5.90
N LEU A 161 -11.23 2.17 -5.25
CA LEU A 161 -12.38 1.55 -4.60
C LEU A 161 -12.95 2.46 -3.51
N GLY A 162 -12.10 3.15 -2.76
CA GLY A 162 -12.52 4.08 -1.71
C GLY A 162 -13.28 5.28 -2.26
N ALA A 163 -12.79 5.89 -3.34
CA ALA A 163 -13.50 6.97 -4.03
C ALA A 163 -14.87 6.50 -4.55
N THR A 164 -14.95 5.26 -5.04
CA THR A 164 -16.20 4.71 -5.60
C THR A 164 -17.22 4.37 -4.52
N PHE A 165 -16.80 3.81 -3.38
CA PHE A 165 -17.70 3.36 -2.32
C PHE A 165 -18.11 4.47 -1.34
N PHE A 166 -17.27 5.48 -1.12
CA PHE A 166 -17.51 6.52 -0.12
C PHE A 166 -17.99 7.84 -0.73
N LYS A 167 -18.96 7.78 -1.66
CA LYS A 167 -19.61 8.98 -2.21
C LYS A 167 -20.57 9.56 -1.17
N LYS A 168 -20.24 10.73 -0.62
CA LYS A 168 -21.08 11.45 0.34
C LYS A 168 -21.11 12.91 -0.07
N GLY A 169 -22.25 13.45 -0.52
CA GLY A 169 -22.36 14.89 -0.80
C GLY A 169 -21.67 15.36 -2.09
N PRO A 170 -21.42 16.68 -2.22
CA PRO A 170 -21.02 17.31 -3.47
C PRO A 170 -19.66 16.83 -3.98
N GLU A 171 -19.45 16.95 -5.29
CA GLU A 171 -18.21 16.53 -5.94
C GLU A 171 -17.10 17.56 -5.66
N ALA A 172 -16.03 17.11 -5.00
CA ALA A 172 -14.82 17.90 -4.82
C ALA A 172 -13.88 17.68 -6.00
N LYS A 173 -13.47 18.76 -6.66
CA LYS A 173 -12.58 18.77 -7.84
C LYS A 173 -11.28 19.47 -7.56
#